data_AF-A0A7D5FN71-F1
#
_entry.id   AF-A0A7D5FN71-F1
#
_cell.length_a   1.000
_cell.length_b   1.000
_cell.length_c   1.000
_cell.angle_alpha   90.00
_cell.angle_beta   90.00
_cell.angle_gamma   90.00
#
_symmetry.space_group_name_H-M   'P 1'
#
loop_
_entity.id
_entity.type
_entity.pdbx_description
1 polymer ?
#
loop_
_entity_poly.entity_id
_entity_poly.type
_entity_poly.pdbx_seq_one_letter_code
_entity_poly.pdbx_strand_id
1 'polypeptide(L)' 'CAVLTESQNSTVDLAPELTRAVTNVVCALCFNSSYKRGDAEFESMLQYSQGIVDTVAKDSLVDIFPWLQIFPNKDL' A
#
# COMPACT_ATOMS: atom_id res chain seq x y z
N CYS A 1 -0.72 -23.01 -5.01
CA CYS A 1 -1.16 -21.72 -5.59
C CYS A 1 -2.02 -21.94 -6.83
N ALA A 2 -3.31 -22.27 -6.67
CA ALA A 2 -4.21 -22.52 -7.80
C ALA A 2 -4.29 -21.33 -8.77
N VAL A 3 -4.21 -20.10 -8.26
CA VAL A 3 -4.30 -18.85 -9.03
C VAL A 3 -3.09 -18.64 -9.97
N LEU A 4 -1.86 -18.89 -9.49
CA LEU A 4 -0.66 -18.79 -10.33
C LEU A 4 -0.65 -19.86 -11.42
N THR A 5 -1.32 -20.98 -11.17
CA THR A 5 -1.50 -22.07 -12.14
C THR A 5 -2.58 -21.72 -13.17
N GLU A 6 -3.65 -21.03 -12.78
CA GLU A 6 -4.72 -20.57 -13.68
C GLU A 6 -4.29 -19.41 -14.60
N SER A 7 -3.39 -18.54 -14.14
CA SER A 7 -2.90 -17.40 -14.93
C SER A 7 -1.65 -17.69 -15.76
N GLN A 8 -1.23 -18.95 -15.92
CA GLN A 8 0.01 -19.31 -16.65
C GLN A 8 0.05 -18.81 -18.10
N ASN A 9 -1.11 -18.55 -18.71
CA ASN A 9 -1.24 -18.13 -20.11
C ASN A 9 -1.76 -16.70 -20.30
N SER A 10 -1.91 -15.90 -19.24
CA SER A 10 -2.39 -14.51 -19.32
C SER A 10 -1.40 -13.54 -18.67
N THR A 11 -1.22 -12.37 -19.29
CA THR A 11 -0.44 -11.28 -18.71
C THR A 11 -1.23 -10.69 -17.55
N VAL A 12 -0.91 -11.11 -16.33
CA VAL A 12 -1.53 -10.60 -15.09
C VAL A 12 -0.46 -9.84 -14.31
N ASP A 13 -0.78 -8.63 -13.88
CA ASP A 13 0.06 -7.90 -12.94
C ASP A 13 0.04 -8.62 -11.58
N LEU A 14 1.20 -9.13 -11.17
CA LEU A 14 1.38 -9.88 -9.93
C LEU A 14 1.60 -8.97 -8.72
N ALA A 15 1.89 -7.68 -8.93
CA ALA A 15 2.14 -6.74 -7.85
C ALA A 15 1.02 -6.71 -6.78
N PRO A 16 -0.28 -6.59 -7.13
CA PRO A 16 -1.35 -6.58 -6.13
C PRO A 16 -1.50 -7.92 -5.39
N GLU A 17 -1.25 -9.05 -6.06
CA GLU A 17 -1.32 -10.37 -5.44
C GLU A 17 -0.18 -10.58 -4.43
N LEU A 18 1.02 -10.12 -4.75
CA LEU A 18 2.18 -10.19 -3.85
C LEU A 18 1.99 -9.29 -2.63
N THR A 19 1.54 -8.05 -2.84
CA THR A 19 1.24 -7.11 -1.74
C THR A 19 0.20 -7.71 -0.79
N ARG A 20 -0.88 -8.29 -1.32
CA ARG A 20 -1.90 -8.97 -0.51
C ARG A 20 -1.34 -10.14 0.29
N ALA A 21 -0.46 -10.94 -0.31
CA ALA A 21 0.18 -12.05 0.38
C ALA A 21 1.03 -11.57 1.58
N VAL A 22 1.84 -10.52 1.39
CA VAL A 22 2.65 -9.94 2.46
C VAL A 22 1.78 -9.31 3.54
N THR A 23 0.77 -8.52 3.17
CA THR A 23 -0.17 -7.91 4.13
C THR A 23 -0.89 -8.99 4.94
N ASN A 24 -1.33 -10.09 4.32
CA ASN A 24 -2.00 -11.16 5.04
C ASN A 24 -1.08 -11.88 6.04
N VAL A 25 0.23 -11.98 5.77
CA VAL A 25 1.20 -12.49 6.76
C VAL A 25 1.24 -11.57 7.98
N VAL A 26 1.33 -10.25 7.77
CA VAL A 26 1.36 -9.27 8.87
C VAL A 26 0.03 -9.23 9.62
N CYS A 27 -1.11 -9.23 8.92
CA CYS A 27 -2.44 -9.25 9.53
C CYS A 27 -2.70 -10.52 10.35
N ALA A 28 -2.22 -11.68 9.89
CA ALA A 28 -2.32 -12.90 10.66
C ALA A 28 -1.52 -12.81 11.96
N LEU A 29 -0.32 -12.19 11.93
CA LEU A 29 0.53 -12.01 13.11
C LEU A 29 -0.04 -10.99 14.10
N CYS A 30 -0.58 -9.86 13.61
CA CYS A 30 -1.04 -8.77 14.47
C CYS A 30 -2.48 -8.91 14.95
N PHE A 31 -3.35 -9.49 14.11
CA PHE A 31 -4.81 -9.46 14.29
C PHE A 31 -5.48 -10.82 14.16
N ASN A 32 -4.72 -11.88 13.85
CA ASN A 32 -5.24 -13.23 13.57
C ASN A 32 -6.32 -13.22 12.47
N SER A 33 -6.19 -12.32 11.50
CA SER A 33 -7.14 -12.11 10.40
C SER A 33 -6.42 -12.12 9.04
N SER A 34 -7.19 -12.28 7.95
CA SER A 34 -6.66 -12.23 6.58
C SER A 34 -7.71 -11.72 5.60
N TYR A 35 -7.26 -11.00 4.59
CA TYR A 35 -8.10 -10.45 3.53
C TYR A 35 -8.27 -11.43 2.37
N LYS A 36 -9.50 -11.48 1.85
CA LYS A 36 -9.83 -12.28 0.66
C LYS A 36 -9.42 -11.54 -0.62
N ARG A 37 -9.43 -12.24 -1.74
CA ARG A 37 -9.16 -11.64 -3.05
C ARG A 37 -10.37 -10.78 -3.46
N GLY A 38 -10.13 -9.56 -3.94
CA GLY A 38 -11.20 -8.61 -4.30
C GLY A 38 -11.91 -8.01 -3.09
N ASP A 39 -11.27 -8.03 -1.92
CA ASP A 39 -11.81 -7.41 -0.72
C ASP A 39 -11.67 -5.89 -0.81
N ALA A 40 -12.80 -5.19 -0.84
CA ALA A 40 -12.83 -3.74 -0.97
C ALA A 40 -12.19 -3.03 0.23
N GLU A 41 -12.20 -3.66 1.41
CA GLU A 41 -11.54 -3.13 2.61
C GLU A 41 -10.01 -3.11 2.43
N PHE A 42 -9.45 -4.18 1.84
CA PHE A 42 -8.02 -4.28 1.55
C PHE A 42 -7.56 -3.23 0.54
N GLU A 43 -8.31 -3.03 -0.55
CA GLU A 43 -7.99 -2.00 -1.54
C GLU A 43 -8.03 -0.59 -0.94
N SER A 44 -9.02 -0.30 -0.09
CA SER A 44 -9.13 0.98 0.61
C SER A 44 -7.95 1.20 1.57
N MET A 45 -7.56 0.18 2.32
CA MET A 45 -6.40 0.22 3.22
C MET A 45 -5.09 0.41 2.45
N LEU A 46 -4.94 -0.25 1.29
CA LEU A 46 -3.76 -0.12 0.44
C LEU A 46 -3.67 1.28 -0.19
N GLN A 47 -4.79 1.84 -0.65
CA GLN A 47 -4.84 3.22 -1.16
C GLN A 47 -4.45 4.24 -0.08
N TYR A 48 -4.96 4.08 1.14
CA TYR A 48 -4.58 4.95 2.26
C TYR A 48 -3.08 4.83 2.60
N SER A 49 -2.56 3.61 2.64
CA SER A 49 -1.15 3.37 2.93
C SER A 49 -0.23 3.97 1.86
N GLN A 50 -0.62 3.89 0.59
CA GLN A 50 0.13 4.52 -0.50
C GLN A 50 0.09 6.06 -0.39
N GLY A 51 -1.07 6.65 -0.04
CA GLY A 51 -1.18 8.09 0.19
C GLY A 51 -0.26 8.58 1.32
N ILE A 52 -0.11 7.82 2.41
CA ILE A 52 0.84 8.16 3.48
C ILE A 52 2.28 8.07 2.99
N VAL A 53 2.65 7.01 2.26
CA VAL A 53 4.01 6.85 1.73
C VAL A 53 4.35 8.00 0.78
N ASP A 54 3.41 8.41 -0.07
CA ASP A 54 3.60 9.50 -1.03
C ASP A 54 3.69 10.89 -0.36
N THR A 55 3.02 11.08 0.78
CA THR A 55 3.12 12.31 1.60
C THR A 55 4.43 12.33 2.40
N VAL A 56 4.86 11.21 2.98
CA VAL A 56 5.98 11.15 3.92
C VAL A 56 7.34 10.98 3.23
N ALA A 57 7.38 10.34 2.06
CA ALA A 57 8.62 10.01 1.36
C ALA A 57 8.96 10.92 0.17
N LYS A 58 8.14 11.93 -0.13
CA LYS A 58 8.63 13.04 -0.95
C LYS A 58 9.62 13.77 -0.07
N ASP A 59 10.91 13.73 -0.42
CA ASP A 59 11.99 14.56 0.16
C ASP A 59 11.51 16.02 0.28
N SER A 60 10.78 16.31 1.34
CA SER A 60 9.96 17.50 1.39
C SER A 60 10.89 18.61 1.79
N LEU A 61 10.84 19.74 1.08
CA LEU A 61 11.72 20.88 1.38
C LEU A 61 11.62 21.32 2.85
N VAL A 62 10.53 20.94 3.53
CA VAL A 62 10.30 21.17 4.96
C VAL A 62 11.16 20.28 5.89
N ASP A 63 11.60 19.10 5.45
CA ASP A 63 12.51 18.22 6.20
C ASP A 63 13.94 18.79 6.20
N ILE A 64 14.32 19.52 5.14
CA ILE A 64 15.60 20.22 5.02
C ILE A 64 15.52 21.64 5.62
N PHE A 65 14.37 22.31 5.46
CA PHE A 65 14.13 23.69 5.91
C PHE A 65 12.83 23.79 6.72
N PRO A 66 12.88 23.55 8.04
CA PRO A 66 11.69 23.54 8.90
C PRO A 66 10.89 24.84 8.93
N TRP A 67 11.51 25.98 8.58
CA TRP A 67 10.87 27.30 8.56
C TRP A 67 9.87 27.50 7.40
N LEU A 68 9.83 26.58 6.43
CA LEU A 68 8.82 26.58 5.36
C LEU A 68 7.43 26.08 5.83
N GLN A 69 7.28 25.61 7.09
CA GLN A 69 5.98 25.29 7.70
C GLN A 69 5.05 26.52 7.86
N ILE A 70 5.58 27.74 7.70
CA ILE A 70 4.81 28.99 7.79
C ILE A 70 3.91 29.19 6.56
N PHE A 71 4.21 28.53 5.44
CA PHE A 71 3.39 28.58 4.23
C PHE A 71 2.47 27.35 4.14
N PRO A 72 1.22 27.50 3.65
CA PRO A 72 0.30 26.38 3.48
C PRO A 72 0.83 25.45 2.37
N ASN A 73 1.49 24.37 2.79
CA ASN A 73 1.90 23.28 1.90
C ASN A 73 0.67 22.41 1.63
N LYS A 74 0.16 22.46 0.39
CA LYS A 74 -1.00 21.67 -0.05
C LYS A 74 -0.69 20.19 -0.30
N ASP A 75 0.57 19.80 -0.17
CA ASP A 75 1.07 18.45 -0.45
C ASP A 75 1.55 17.70 0.82
N LEU A 76 1.09 18.13 2.00
CA LEU A 76 1.06 17.30 3.21
C LEU A 76 -0.23 16.47 3.20
#